data_AF-A0A838I9U7-F1
#
_entry.id   AF-A0A838I9U7-F1
#
_cell.length_a   1.000
_cell.length_b   1.000
_cell.length_c   1.000
_cell.angle_alpha   90.00
_cell.angle_beta   90.00
_cell.angle_gamma   90.00
#
_symmetry.space_group_name_H-M   'P 1'
#
loop_
_entity.id
_entity.type
_entity.pdbx_description
1 polymer ?
#
loop_
_entity_poly.entity_id
_entity_poly.type
_entity_poly.pdbx_seq_one_letter_code
_entity_poly.pdbx_strand_id
1 'polypeptide(L)'
;MKYDDFFNQATGRAPYPYQRILAENPWPDLVDVPTGLGKTAAIGLAWLYRRSISEATTPRRLIWCLPMRSLVEQTYDEFNAWIAACGDHFKTPPSVNMLMGGFKELAWAEHPERDAVVIGTQDMLISRALMRGYGMSRYAWPMHYAWLHNDSLWVFDETQLMGVTVPTSAQLAGLRDTLGTAAPSHSIWMSATLSDEHLKTVDHKAPNAGWQVQRLSDLDHNEEPVKARVHAQKELSRCEVALDREAVKKGSGLDALADAIIGCHRDDSLTLVVVNRVVRAQALFSRLQERAGTIPVALLHSRFRSADRREHFAMLQQNGNRIIVATQVVEAGIDVSARTLFTELAPWPSLVQRFGRCNRNGEFDDARAIWIDLEANDDKDGDVLLPYTLEELEHARSVLNTLTDVGPASVRDVAWEPPVADWPVLRRRDLLELFDTTPDLSGNDLDISRYIRDSDNTDVAFY
;
A
#
# COMPACT_ATOMS: atom_id res chain seq x y z
N MET A 1 -20.18 -22.18 -12.67
CA MET A 1 -20.74 -20.97 -12.05
C MET A 1 -20.23 -19.76 -12.81
N LYS A 2 -20.99 -18.66 -12.89
CA LYS A 2 -20.50 -17.40 -13.51
C LYS A 2 -19.66 -16.60 -12.50
N TYR A 3 -18.79 -15.72 -12.99
CA TYR A 3 -17.96 -14.89 -12.12
C TYR A 3 -18.80 -13.99 -11.19
N ASP A 4 -19.90 -13.41 -11.70
CA ASP A 4 -20.78 -12.55 -10.90
C ASP A 4 -21.35 -13.27 -9.66
N ASP A 5 -21.76 -14.53 -9.82
CA ASP A 5 -22.26 -15.35 -8.70
C ASP A 5 -21.13 -15.66 -7.71
N PHE A 6 -19.93 -16.01 -8.21
CA PHE A 6 -18.73 -16.25 -7.39
C PHE A 6 -18.39 -15.00 -6.56
N PHE A 7 -18.34 -13.85 -7.21
CA PHE A 7 -17.96 -12.58 -6.61
C PHE A 7 -18.98 -12.12 -5.56
N ASN A 8 -20.28 -12.27 -5.86
CA ASN A 8 -21.34 -11.95 -4.91
C ASN A 8 -21.36 -12.90 -3.72
N GLN A 9 -21.08 -14.19 -3.92
CA GLN A 9 -20.93 -15.14 -2.81
C GLN A 9 -19.75 -14.77 -1.90
N ALA A 10 -18.62 -14.34 -2.47
CA ALA A 10 -17.43 -13.97 -1.71
C ALA A 10 -17.57 -12.63 -0.96
N THR A 11 -18.26 -11.64 -1.55
CA THR A 11 -18.24 -10.25 -1.08
C THR A 11 -19.60 -9.69 -0.64
N GLY A 12 -20.70 -10.35 -1.01
CA GLY A 12 -22.06 -9.84 -0.85
C GLY A 12 -22.41 -8.66 -1.77
N ARG A 13 -21.61 -8.39 -2.81
CA ARG A 13 -21.79 -7.29 -3.76
C ARG A 13 -21.63 -7.78 -5.19
N ALA A 14 -22.20 -7.07 -6.16
CA ALA A 14 -21.93 -7.33 -7.58
C ALA A 14 -20.54 -6.79 -7.98
N PRO A 15 -19.82 -7.45 -8.90
CA PRO A 15 -18.55 -6.93 -9.41
C PRO A 15 -18.75 -5.71 -10.31
N TYR A 16 -17.78 -4.80 -10.30
CA TYR A 16 -17.68 -3.73 -11.29
C TYR A 16 -17.31 -4.30 -12.68
N PRO A 17 -17.68 -3.61 -13.78
CA PRO A 17 -17.29 -4.03 -15.14
C PRO A 17 -15.80 -4.37 -15.29
N TYR A 18 -14.88 -3.56 -14.78
CA TYR A 18 -13.44 -3.83 -14.87
C TYR A 18 -13.01 -5.10 -14.11
N GLN A 19 -13.72 -5.48 -13.04
CA GLN A 19 -13.44 -6.71 -12.29
C GLN A 19 -13.84 -7.95 -13.09
N ARG A 20 -14.94 -7.88 -13.85
CA ARG A 20 -15.35 -8.95 -14.79
C ARG A 20 -14.31 -9.15 -15.88
N ILE A 21 -13.80 -8.06 -16.45
CA ILE A 21 -12.76 -8.09 -17.49
C ILE A 21 -11.53 -8.85 -16.98
N LEU A 22 -11.07 -8.59 -15.76
CA LEU A 22 -9.93 -9.27 -15.15
C LEU A 22 -10.17 -10.77 -14.89
N ALA A 23 -11.41 -11.18 -14.67
CA ALA A 23 -11.78 -12.59 -14.50
C ALA A 23 -11.81 -13.38 -15.82
N GLU A 24 -12.04 -12.72 -16.95
CA GLU A 24 -12.26 -13.37 -18.25
C GLU A 24 -11.10 -13.21 -19.25
N ASN A 25 -10.32 -12.12 -19.16
CA ASN A 25 -9.26 -11.78 -20.12
C ASN A 25 -7.83 -12.06 -19.60
N PRO A 26 -6.81 -12.14 -20.47
CA PRO A 26 -5.41 -12.26 -20.03
C PRO A 26 -5.04 -11.24 -18.96
N TRP A 27 -4.13 -11.62 -18.05
CA TRP A 27 -3.67 -10.73 -16.98
C TRP A 27 -3.01 -9.48 -17.57
N PRO A 28 -3.34 -8.27 -17.07
CA PRO A 28 -2.66 -7.05 -17.47
C PRO A 28 -1.27 -6.97 -16.82
N ASP A 29 -0.43 -6.08 -17.32
CA ASP A 29 0.83 -5.72 -16.65
C ASP A 29 0.55 -4.71 -15.52
N LEU A 30 -0.39 -3.80 -15.75
CA LEU A 30 -0.72 -2.68 -14.86
C LEU A 30 -2.21 -2.61 -14.54
N VAL A 31 -2.53 -2.29 -13.29
CA VAL A 31 -3.89 -1.93 -12.87
C VAL A 31 -3.89 -0.51 -12.35
N ASP A 32 -4.45 0.39 -13.16
CA ASP A 32 -4.59 1.82 -12.88
C ASP A 32 -6.06 2.12 -12.56
N VAL A 33 -6.38 1.90 -11.29
CA VAL A 33 -7.71 2.11 -10.71
C VAL A 33 -7.56 2.87 -9.38
N PRO A 34 -8.37 3.93 -9.14
CA PRO A 34 -8.37 4.66 -7.88
C PRO A 34 -8.55 3.76 -6.66
N THR A 35 -7.99 4.20 -5.52
CA THR A 35 -8.15 3.48 -4.26
C THR A 35 -9.62 3.39 -3.85
N GLY A 36 -9.96 2.32 -3.14
CA GLY A 36 -11.32 2.05 -2.67
C GLY A 36 -12.24 1.35 -3.66
N LEU A 37 -11.95 1.32 -4.97
CA LEU A 37 -12.80 0.64 -5.96
C LEU A 37 -12.64 -0.90 -5.98
N GLY A 38 -11.87 -1.47 -5.06
CA GLY A 38 -11.77 -2.92 -4.88
C GLY A 38 -10.74 -3.59 -5.79
N LYS A 39 -9.54 -3.01 -5.94
CA LYS A 39 -8.40 -3.60 -6.65
C LYS A 39 -8.01 -4.98 -6.11
N THR A 40 -7.95 -5.12 -4.78
CA THR A 40 -7.64 -6.39 -4.11
C THR A 40 -8.61 -7.48 -4.50
N ALA A 41 -9.92 -7.22 -4.38
CA ALA A 41 -10.98 -8.12 -4.81
C ALA A 41 -10.92 -8.41 -6.32
N ALA A 42 -10.56 -7.41 -7.15
CA ALA A 42 -10.48 -7.56 -8.60
C ALA A 42 -9.52 -8.66 -9.04
N ILE A 43 -8.27 -8.66 -8.53
CA ILE A 43 -7.27 -9.68 -8.88
C ILE A 43 -7.45 -10.95 -8.04
N GLY A 44 -7.67 -10.80 -6.73
CA GLY A 44 -7.78 -11.94 -5.81
C GLY A 44 -8.95 -12.87 -6.15
N LEU A 45 -10.15 -12.32 -6.38
CA LEU A 45 -11.32 -13.12 -6.74
C LEU A 45 -11.28 -13.59 -8.18
N ALA A 46 -10.69 -12.82 -9.11
CA ALA A 46 -10.45 -13.30 -10.47
C ALA A 46 -9.54 -14.54 -10.46
N TRP A 47 -8.47 -14.53 -9.66
CA TRP A 47 -7.57 -15.67 -9.51
C TRP A 47 -8.28 -16.87 -8.89
N LEU A 48 -8.98 -16.67 -7.77
CA LEU A 48 -9.75 -17.72 -7.10
C LEU A 48 -10.79 -18.34 -8.03
N TYR A 49 -11.56 -17.51 -8.73
CA TYR A 49 -12.55 -17.96 -9.70
C TYR A 49 -11.91 -18.79 -10.82
N ARG A 50 -10.82 -18.30 -11.42
CA ARG A 50 -10.10 -19.02 -12.47
C ARG A 50 -9.62 -20.38 -12.00
N ARG A 51 -9.02 -20.46 -10.80
CA ARG A 51 -8.58 -21.72 -10.20
C ARG A 51 -9.75 -22.68 -9.91
N SER A 52 -10.94 -22.17 -9.61
CA SER A 52 -12.14 -22.99 -9.40
C SER A 52 -12.69 -23.63 -10.69
N ILE A 53 -12.44 -23.02 -11.86
CA ILE A 53 -13.00 -23.48 -13.15
C ILE A 53 -11.97 -23.99 -14.16
N SER A 54 -10.67 -23.68 -14.01
CA SER A 54 -9.61 -24.04 -14.97
C SER A 54 -8.23 -24.09 -14.32
N GLU A 55 -7.51 -25.20 -14.50
CA GLU A 55 -6.19 -25.40 -13.90
C GLU A 55 -5.01 -24.97 -14.80
N ALA A 56 -5.20 -24.81 -16.11
CA ALA A 56 -4.09 -24.87 -17.07
C ALA A 56 -3.42 -23.53 -17.42
N THR A 57 -4.13 -22.39 -17.36
CA THR A 57 -3.60 -21.08 -17.80
C THR A 57 -3.33 -20.10 -16.66
N THR A 58 -3.90 -20.36 -15.47
CA THR A 58 -3.74 -19.50 -14.30
C THR A 58 -2.71 -20.11 -13.36
N PRO A 59 -1.64 -19.39 -13.02
CA PRO A 59 -0.62 -19.87 -12.09
C PRO A 59 -1.19 -20.40 -10.78
N ARG A 60 -0.65 -21.53 -10.27
CA ARG A 60 -1.10 -22.17 -9.02
C ARG A 60 -0.83 -21.33 -7.76
N ARG A 61 0.12 -20.41 -7.82
CA ARG A 61 0.48 -19.56 -6.69
C ARG A 61 0.17 -18.11 -6.98
N LEU A 62 -0.59 -17.49 -6.08
CA LEU A 62 -0.81 -16.05 -6.05
C LEU A 62 0.13 -15.45 -5.01
N ILE A 63 1.15 -14.72 -5.47
CA ILE A 63 2.12 -14.04 -4.61
C ILE A 63 1.71 -12.58 -4.47
N TRP A 64 1.23 -12.20 -3.29
CA TRP A 64 0.73 -10.87 -3.00
C TRP A 64 1.72 -10.07 -2.15
N CYS A 65 2.41 -9.13 -2.81
CA CYS A 65 3.48 -8.33 -2.22
C CYS A 65 2.98 -6.96 -1.80
N LEU A 66 3.22 -6.61 -0.53
CA LEU A 66 2.72 -5.39 0.11
C LEU A 66 3.84 -4.61 0.82
N PRO A 67 3.75 -3.28 0.90
CA PRO A 67 4.76 -2.44 1.53
C PRO A 67 4.69 -2.48 3.07
N MET A 68 3.51 -2.76 3.63
CA MET A 68 3.24 -2.61 5.06
C MET A 68 2.62 -3.86 5.70
N ARG A 69 2.95 -4.09 6.98
CA ARG A 69 2.44 -5.23 7.76
C ARG A 69 0.93 -5.21 7.96
N SER A 70 0.32 -4.05 8.19
CA SER A 70 -1.13 -3.92 8.37
C SER A 70 -1.91 -4.37 7.14
N LEU A 71 -1.42 -4.01 5.95
CA LEU A 71 -2.00 -4.46 4.68
C LEU A 71 -1.93 -5.99 4.54
N VAL A 72 -0.81 -6.60 4.95
CA VAL A 72 -0.62 -8.06 4.89
C VAL A 72 -1.67 -8.76 5.77
N GLU A 73 -1.85 -8.29 7.01
CA GLU A 73 -2.85 -8.81 7.94
C GLU A 73 -4.26 -8.69 7.36
N GLN A 74 -4.64 -7.50 6.87
CA GLN A 74 -5.97 -7.29 6.27
C GLN A 74 -6.19 -8.17 5.03
N THR A 75 -5.25 -8.20 4.10
CA THR A 75 -5.37 -8.97 2.86
C THR A 75 -5.47 -10.47 3.19
N TYR A 76 -4.72 -10.95 4.20
CA TYR A 76 -4.84 -12.32 4.68
C TYR A 76 -6.23 -12.64 5.23
N ASP A 77 -6.81 -11.76 6.04
CA ASP A 77 -8.16 -11.94 6.57
C ASP A 77 -9.21 -11.93 5.43
N GLU A 78 -9.05 -11.05 4.44
CA GLU A 78 -9.92 -10.99 3.25
C GLU A 78 -9.89 -12.30 2.45
N PHE A 79 -8.69 -12.82 2.13
CA PHE A 79 -8.58 -14.08 1.38
C PHE A 79 -9.15 -15.28 2.16
N ASN A 80 -8.93 -15.34 3.48
CA ASN A 80 -9.53 -16.38 4.31
C ASN A 80 -11.06 -16.30 4.30
N ALA A 81 -11.62 -15.10 4.41
CA ALA A 81 -13.07 -14.90 4.33
C ALA A 81 -13.63 -15.32 2.96
N TRP A 82 -12.97 -14.94 1.86
CA TRP A 82 -13.40 -15.33 0.51
C TRP A 82 -13.31 -16.83 0.27
N ILE A 83 -12.23 -17.47 0.70
CA ILE A 83 -12.06 -18.93 0.57
C ILE A 83 -13.06 -19.68 1.46
N ALA A 84 -13.34 -19.18 2.67
CA ALA A 84 -14.38 -19.76 3.51
C ALA A 84 -15.78 -19.65 2.86
N ALA A 85 -16.07 -18.51 2.22
CA ALA A 85 -17.34 -18.27 1.54
C ALA A 85 -17.50 -19.11 0.25
N CYS A 86 -16.43 -19.33 -0.51
CA CYS A 86 -16.44 -19.99 -1.82
C CYS A 86 -15.79 -21.38 -1.84
N GLY A 87 -15.48 -21.96 -0.68
CA GLY A 87 -14.68 -23.18 -0.56
C GLY A 87 -15.26 -24.40 -1.29
N ASP A 88 -16.58 -24.51 -1.36
CA ASP A 88 -17.29 -25.62 -2.03
C ASP A 88 -17.06 -25.69 -3.55
N HIS A 89 -16.53 -24.61 -4.15
CA HIS A 89 -16.19 -24.56 -5.57
C HIS A 89 -14.81 -25.17 -5.89
N PHE A 90 -14.05 -25.59 -4.89
CA PHE A 90 -12.74 -26.17 -5.05
C PHE A 90 -12.73 -27.63 -4.62
N LYS A 91 -12.05 -28.50 -5.40
CA LYS A 91 -11.74 -29.87 -4.93
C LYS A 91 -10.88 -29.85 -3.67
N THR A 92 -9.95 -28.91 -3.62
CA THR A 92 -9.13 -28.62 -2.45
C THR A 92 -8.97 -27.10 -2.40
N PRO A 93 -9.55 -26.43 -1.40
CA PRO A 93 -9.44 -24.97 -1.28
C PRO A 93 -7.98 -24.52 -1.24
N PRO A 94 -7.62 -23.41 -1.90
CA PRO A 94 -6.27 -22.86 -1.82
C PRO A 94 -5.88 -22.56 -0.37
N SER A 95 -4.62 -22.81 -0.02
CA SER A 95 -4.09 -22.40 1.28
C SER A 95 -3.78 -20.90 1.29
N VAL A 96 -4.04 -20.21 2.40
CA VAL A 96 -3.67 -18.78 2.59
C VAL A 96 -2.50 -18.72 3.56
N ASN A 97 -1.40 -18.12 3.14
CA ASN A 97 -0.13 -18.15 3.86
C ASN A 97 0.41 -16.75 4.05
N MET A 98 0.81 -16.42 5.28
CA MET A 98 1.30 -15.09 5.65
C MET A 98 2.83 -15.09 5.82
N LEU A 99 3.52 -14.24 5.06
CA LEU A 99 4.98 -14.08 5.08
C LEU A 99 5.36 -12.68 5.58
N MET A 100 5.41 -12.52 6.89
CA MET A 100 5.91 -11.32 7.55
C MET A 100 6.80 -11.68 8.74
N GLY A 101 7.80 -10.84 9.04
CA GLY A 101 8.74 -11.13 10.14
C GLY A 101 8.01 -11.37 11.46
N GLY A 102 8.33 -12.46 12.15
CA GLY A 102 7.66 -12.90 13.39
C GLY A 102 6.61 -13.99 13.19
N PHE A 103 6.23 -14.29 11.93
CA PHE A 103 5.33 -15.40 11.58
C PHE A 103 6.12 -16.55 10.95
N LYS A 104 5.73 -17.80 11.25
CA LYS A 104 6.46 -19.03 10.89
C LYS A 104 5.69 -19.93 9.92
N GLU A 105 4.66 -19.43 9.25
CA GLU A 105 3.84 -20.27 8.37
C GLU A 105 4.57 -20.50 7.03
N LEU A 106 5.05 -21.72 6.81
CA LEU A 106 5.82 -22.15 5.64
C LEU A 106 5.18 -23.34 4.90
N ALA A 107 3.95 -23.73 5.28
CA ALA A 107 3.27 -24.92 4.78
C ALA A 107 3.14 -24.95 3.25
N TRP A 108 2.98 -23.78 2.60
CA TRP A 108 2.92 -23.69 1.14
C TRP A 108 4.16 -24.20 0.41
N ALA A 109 5.34 -24.09 1.03
CA ALA A 109 6.60 -24.50 0.38
C ALA A 109 6.83 -26.02 0.44
N GLU A 110 6.18 -26.70 1.39
CA GLU A 110 6.20 -28.15 1.57
C GLU A 110 5.21 -28.87 0.62
N HIS A 111 4.20 -28.15 0.12
CA HIS A 111 3.16 -28.67 -0.77
C HIS A 111 3.07 -27.86 -2.08
N PRO A 112 4.13 -27.85 -2.91
CA PRO A 112 4.19 -27.04 -4.13
C PRO A 112 3.17 -27.44 -5.21
N GLU A 113 2.55 -28.62 -5.07
CA GLU A 113 1.48 -29.13 -5.92
C GLU A 113 0.11 -28.50 -5.64
N ARG A 114 -0.06 -27.85 -4.49
CA ARG A 114 -1.33 -27.27 -4.06
C ARG A 114 -1.43 -25.79 -4.45
N ASP A 115 -2.65 -25.36 -4.71
CA ASP A 115 -2.94 -23.95 -4.91
C ASP A 115 -2.68 -23.17 -3.61
N ALA A 116 -1.98 -22.04 -3.71
CA ALA A 116 -1.62 -21.24 -2.55
C ALA A 116 -1.66 -19.75 -2.84
N VAL A 117 -2.25 -19.01 -1.90
CA VAL A 117 -2.14 -17.57 -1.78
C VAL A 117 -1.05 -17.28 -0.76
N VAL A 118 -0.03 -16.54 -1.16
CA VAL A 118 1.16 -16.22 -0.37
C VAL A 118 1.22 -14.70 -0.24
N ILE A 119 0.85 -14.18 0.92
CA ILE A 119 0.71 -12.74 1.18
C ILE A 119 1.84 -12.31 2.11
N GLY A 120 2.63 -11.33 1.71
CA GLY A 120 3.80 -10.96 2.49
C GLY A 120 4.28 -9.53 2.28
N THR A 121 5.16 -9.11 3.18
CA THR A 121 5.84 -7.82 3.03
C THR A 121 6.87 -7.91 1.91
N GLN A 122 7.15 -6.78 1.25
CA GLN A 122 8.18 -6.70 0.20
C GLN A 122 9.53 -7.29 0.66
N ASP A 123 9.94 -7.03 1.89
CA ASP A 123 11.14 -7.60 2.48
C ASP A 123 11.17 -9.13 2.45
N MET A 124 10.06 -9.74 2.81
CA MET A 124 9.97 -11.19 2.97
C MET A 124 9.86 -11.86 1.61
N LEU A 125 9.13 -11.27 0.67
CA LEU A 125 8.91 -11.86 -0.64
C LEU A 125 10.08 -11.59 -1.59
N ILE A 126 10.55 -10.35 -1.69
CA ILE A 126 11.65 -9.98 -2.58
C ILE A 126 12.95 -10.64 -2.14
N SER A 127 13.26 -10.69 -0.82
CA SER A 127 14.48 -11.37 -0.36
C SER A 127 14.52 -12.85 -0.77
N ARG A 128 13.37 -13.53 -0.75
CA ARG A 128 13.25 -14.92 -1.22
C ARG A 128 13.34 -15.02 -2.74
N ALA A 129 12.74 -14.07 -3.46
CA ALA A 129 12.86 -13.96 -4.91
C ALA A 129 14.30 -13.63 -5.36
N LEU A 130 15.14 -13.10 -4.47
CA LEU A 130 16.56 -12.81 -4.67
C LEU A 130 17.49 -13.88 -4.05
N MET A 131 16.98 -15.08 -3.71
CA MET A 131 17.82 -16.17 -3.20
C MET A 131 18.53 -15.85 -1.86
N ARG A 132 17.97 -14.92 -1.07
CA ARG A 132 18.48 -14.48 0.24
C ARG A 132 17.33 -14.33 1.24
N GLY A 133 16.45 -15.32 1.27
CA GLY A 133 15.22 -15.26 2.06
C GLY A 133 15.47 -14.90 3.53
N TYR A 134 14.90 -13.77 3.97
CA TYR A 134 15.04 -13.31 5.35
C TYR A 134 14.27 -14.19 6.33
N GLY A 135 14.86 -14.43 7.50
CA GLY A 135 14.27 -15.21 8.59
C GLY A 135 14.10 -16.69 8.30
N MET A 136 14.88 -17.25 7.37
CA MET A 136 14.87 -18.68 7.03
C MET A 136 16.28 -19.23 6.82
N SER A 137 16.40 -20.56 6.87
CA SER A 137 17.67 -21.24 6.64
C SER A 137 18.13 -21.12 5.19
N ARG A 138 19.44 -20.95 4.97
CA ARG A 138 20.06 -20.87 3.63
C ARG A 138 19.75 -22.10 2.76
N TYR A 139 19.59 -23.26 3.38
CA TYR A 139 19.26 -24.50 2.69
C TYR A 139 17.86 -24.48 2.05
N ALA A 140 16.97 -23.59 2.50
CA ALA A 140 15.62 -23.45 1.96
C ALA A 140 15.51 -22.33 0.90
N TRP A 141 16.53 -21.48 0.73
CA TRP A 141 16.50 -20.41 -0.28
C TRP A 141 16.26 -20.91 -1.71
N PRO A 142 16.94 -21.97 -2.21
CA PRO A 142 16.72 -22.44 -3.58
C PRO A 142 15.27 -22.86 -3.82
N MET A 143 14.66 -23.50 -2.82
CA MET A 143 13.29 -23.98 -2.89
C MET A 143 12.30 -22.81 -2.97
N HIS A 144 12.42 -21.83 -2.08
CA HIS A 144 11.55 -20.66 -2.10
C HIS A 144 11.74 -19.83 -3.37
N TYR A 145 12.98 -19.64 -3.83
CA TYR A 145 13.26 -18.99 -5.10
C TYR A 145 12.54 -19.71 -6.26
N ALA A 146 12.67 -21.04 -6.33
CA ALA A 146 12.04 -21.83 -7.38
C ALA A 146 10.50 -21.67 -7.37
N TRP A 147 9.87 -21.78 -6.20
CA TRP A 147 8.41 -21.67 -6.08
C TRP A 147 7.88 -20.27 -6.31
N LEU A 148 8.66 -19.24 -6.02
CA LEU A 148 8.26 -17.86 -6.27
C LEU A 148 8.38 -17.47 -7.75
N HIS A 149 9.27 -18.09 -8.52
CA HIS A 149 9.47 -17.73 -9.94
C HIS A 149 8.72 -18.61 -10.94
N ASN A 150 8.40 -19.85 -10.60
CA ASN A 150 7.74 -20.80 -11.51
C ASN A 150 6.28 -21.04 -11.11
N ASP A 151 5.33 -21.04 -12.04
CA ASP A 151 3.89 -21.27 -11.74
C ASP A 151 3.30 -20.23 -10.75
N SER A 152 3.74 -18.97 -10.87
CA SER A 152 3.43 -17.90 -9.91
C SER A 152 2.90 -16.62 -10.57
N LEU A 153 1.77 -16.13 -10.07
CA LEU A 153 1.23 -14.81 -10.38
C LEU A 153 1.62 -13.84 -9.27
N TRP A 154 2.51 -12.90 -9.57
CA TRP A 154 2.90 -11.84 -8.67
C TRP A 154 1.98 -10.64 -8.77
N VAL A 155 1.59 -10.11 -7.62
CA VAL A 155 0.84 -8.87 -7.49
C VAL A 155 1.61 -7.94 -6.57
N PHE A 156 2.06 -6.82 -7.11
CA PHE A 156 2.66 -5.73 -6.35
C PHE A 156 1.58 -4.69 -6.08
N ASP A 157 1.11 -4.63 -4.84
CA ASP A 157 0.03 -3.74 -4.42
C ASP A 157 0.58 -2.53 -3.65
N GLU A 158 -0.02 -1.37 -3.85
CA GLU A 158 0.47 -0.07 -3.35
C GLU A 158 1.92 0.23 -3.77
N THR A 159 2.24 0.00 -5.05
CA THR A 159 3.59 0.19 -5.64
C THR A 159 4.21 1.57 -5.39
N GLN A 160 3.41 2.62 -5.23
CA GLN A 160 3.88 3.95 -4.88
C GLN A 160 4.54 4.05 -3.50
N LEU A 161 4.39 3.03 -2.65
CA LEU A 161 5.03 2.93 -1.33
C LEU A 161 6.19 1.92 -1.29
N MET A 162 6.57 1.36 -2.44
CA MET A 162 7.55 0.27 -2.51
C MET A 162 8.98 0.71 -2.84
N GLY A 163 9.19 1.96 -3.29
CA GLY A 163 10.53 2.48 -3.60
C GLY A 163 11.31 1.59 -4.57
N VAL A 164 12.57 1.28 -4.25
CA VAL A 164 13.46 0.40 -5.02
C VAL A 164 12.89 -1.00 -5.34
N THR A 165 11.91 -1.47 -4.57
CA THR A 165 11.26 -2.77 -4.86
C THR A 165 10.55 -2.73 -6.21
N VAL A 166 10.03 -1.58 -6.66
CA VAL A 166 9.36 -1.47 -7.98
C VAL A 166 10.32 -1.81 -9.13
N PRO A 167 11.44 -1.10 -9.34
CA PRO A 167 12.37 -1.45 -10.41
C PRO A 167 12.99 -2.84 -10.22
N THR A 168 13.23 -3.28 -8.98
CA THR A 168 13.75 -4.65 -8.74
C THR A 168 12.74 -5.72 -9.16
N SER A 169 11.46 -5.53 -8.87
CA SER A 169 10.39 -6.45 -9.28
C SER A 169 10.21 -6.49 -10.80
N ALA A 170 10.27 -5.33 -11.47
CA ALA A 170 10.24 -5.21 -12.93
C ALA A 170 11.43 -5.95 -13.56
N GLN A 171 12.62 -5.72 -13.04
CA GLN A 171 13.84 -6.38 -13.48
C GLN A 171 13.78 -7.90 -13.29
N LEU A 172 13.24 -8.40 -12.17
CA LEU A 172 13.00 -9.83 -11.97
C LEU A 172 11.98 -10.40 -12.97
N ALA A 173 10.96 -9.63 -13.35
CA ALA A 173 10.03 -10.04 -14.40
C ALA A 173 10.72 -10.20 -15.75
N GLY A 174 11.50 -9.21 -16.18
CA GLY A 174 12.29 -9.30 -17.41
C GLY A 174 13.32 -10.45 -17.40
N LEU A 175 13.90 -10.74 -16.23
CA LEU A 175 14.79 -11.90 -16.06
C LEU A 175 14.03 -13.24 -16.19
N ARG A 176 12.79 -13.35 -15.71
CA ARG A 176 11.96 -14.55 -15.95
C ARG A 176 11.64 -14.73 -17.44
N ASP A 177 11.37 -13.66 -18.17
CA ASP A 177 11.09 -13.72 -19.60
C ASP A 177 12.32 -14.14 -20.41
N THR A 178 13.50 -13.64 -20.04
CA THR A 178 14.76 -13.91 -20.77
C THR A 178 15.42 -15.23 -20.38
N LEU A 179 15.35 -15.64 -19.11
CA LEU A 179 15.90 -16.92 -18.64
C LEU A 179 14.93 -18.10 -18.85
N GLY A 180 13.64 -17.80 -18.94
CA GLY A 180 12.57 -18.80 -18.98
C GLY A 180 12.17 -19.29 -17.59
N THR A 181 10.95 -19.81 -17.50
CA THR A 181 10.39 -20.47 -16.31
C THR A 181 9.86 -21.85 -16.70
N ALA A 182 9.84 -22.78 -15.75
CA ALA A 182 9.34 -24.14 -15.96
C ALA A 182 7.81 -24.20 -16.12
N ALA A 183 7.10 -23.17 -15.67
CA ALA A 183 5.64 -23.05 -15.72
C ALA A 183 5.25 -21.56 -15.72
N PRO A 184 4.05 -21.19 -16.20
CA PRO A 184 3.64 -19.80 -16.41
C PRO A 184 3.89 -18.90 -15.19
N SER A 185 4.45 -17.73 -15.43
CA SER A 185 4.74 -16.74 -14.40
C SER A 185 4.46 -15.35 -14.93
N HIS A 186 3.81 -14.50 -14.14
CA HIS A 186 3.40 -13.16 -14.56
C HIS A 186 3.48 -12.18 -13.39
N SER A 187 3.69 -10.89 -13.65
CA SER A 187 3.69 -9.83 -12.65
C SER A 187 2.66 -8.76 -12.98
N ILE A 188 1.90 -8.35 -11.98
CA ILE A 188 0.93 -7.26 -12.06
C ILE A 188 1.37 -6.17 -11.07
N TRP A 189 1.52 -4.95 -11.57
CA TRP A 189 1.76 -3.76 -10.74
C TRP A 189 0.46 -2.97 -10.58
N MET A 190 -0.01 -2.85 -9.34
CA MET A 190 -1.20 -2.05 -9.04
C MET A 190 -0.75 -0.65 -8.59
N SER A 191 -1.08 0.35 -9.40
CA SER A 191 -0.74 1.73 -9.11
C SER A 191 -1.72 2.69 -9.76
N ALA A 192 -2.12 3.72 -9.03
CA ALA A 192 -2.86 4.83 -9.62
C ALA A 192 -1.92 5.91 -10.23
N THR A 193 -0.60 5.82 -9.99
CA THR A 193 0.34 6.91 -10.25
C THR A 193 1.70 6.44 -10.76
N LEU A 194 1.86 5.17 -11.15
CA LEU A 194 3.16 4.67 -11.61
C LEU A 194 3.46 5.18 -13.02
N SER A 195 4.63 5.77 -13.19
CA SER A 195 5.17 6.12 -14.51
C SER A 195 5.71 4.86 -15.20
N ASP A 196 5.50 4.76 -16.52
CA ASP A 196 6.01 3.67 -17.36
C ASP A 196 7.54 3.50 -17.26
N GLU A 197 8.26 4.56 -16.86
CA GLU A 197 9.71 4.57 -16.74
C GLU A 197 10.23 3.67 -15.62
N HIS A 198 9.52 3.56 -14.49
CA HIS A 198 9.97 2.73 -13.36
C HIS A 198 9.89 1.23 -13.64
N LEU A 199 9.03 0.82 -14.58
CA LEU A 199 8.96 -0.57 -15.05
C LEU A 199 9.96 -0.87 -16.16
N LYS A 200 10.47 0.16 -16.84
CA LYS A 200 11.45 -0.02 -17.90
C LYS A 200 12.85 -0.15 -17.31
N THR A 201 13.34 -1.37 -17.23
CA THR A 201 14.69 -1.67 -16.73
C THR A 201 15.57 -2.24 -17.84
N VAL A 202 16.81 -2.59 -17.52
CA VAL A 202 17.77 -3.08 -18.53
C VAL A 202 17.35 -4.43 -19.12
N ASP A 203 16.82 -5.33 -18.28
CA ASP A 203 16.35 -6.64 -18.73
C ASP A 203 14.81 -6.72 -18.84
N HIS A 204 14.07 -5.70 -18.40
CA HIS A 204 12.62 -5.56 -18.59
C HIS A 204 12.33 -4.40 -19.55
N LYS A 205 12.37 -4.70 -20.85
CA LYS A 205 12.11 -3.72 -21.90
C LYS A 205 10.61 -3.54 -22.06
N ALA A 206 10.18 -2.29 -22.24
CA ALA A 206 8.79 -2.00 -22.56
C ALA A 206 8.35 -2.77 -23.82
N PRO A 207 7.17 -3.42 -23.81
CA PRO A 207 6.64 -4.10 -24.98
C PRO A 207 6.46 -3.13 -26.15
N ASN A 208 6.59 -3.63 -27.38
CA ASN A 208 6.42 -2.80 -28.59
C ASN A 208 5.04 -2.12 -28.66
N ALA A 209 4.01 -2.77 -28.11
CA ALA A 209 2.64 -2.27 -28.07
C ALA A 209 2.33 -1.44 -26.81
N GLY A 210 3.33 -1.16 -25.97
CA GLY A 210 3.15 -0.61 -24.63
C GLY A 210 2.68 -1.64 -23.61
N TRP A 211 2.71 -1.26 -22.33
CA TRP A 211 2.20 -2.06 -21.23
C TRP A 211 0.69 -2.28 -21.37
N GLN A 212 0.21 -3.48 -21.06
CA GLN A 212 -1.22 -3.75 -20.98
C GLN A 212 -1.76 -3.18 -19.68
N VAL A 213 -2.48 -2.06 -19.77
CA VAL A 213 -3.03 -1.34 -18.61
C VAL A 213 -4.53 -1.57 -18.50
N GLN A 214 -4.99 -2.12 -17.38
CA GLN A 214 -6.41 -2.12 -17.01
C GLN A 214 -6.77 -0.80 -16.32
N ARG A 215 -7.71 -0.07 -16.92
CA ARG A 215 -8.30 1.16 -16.37
C ARG A 215 -9.81 1.01 -16.19
N LEU A 216 -10.43 1.96 -15.50
CA LEU A 216 -11.88 2.10 -15.53
C LEU A 216 -12.35 2.43 -16.96
N SER A 217 -13.41 1.77 -17.39
CA SER A 217 -14.09 2.02 -18.66
C SER A 217 -15.28 2.98 -18.47
N ASP A 218 -15.90 3.41 -19.56
CA ASP A 218 -17.14 4.20 -19.52
C ASP A 218 -18.27 3.45 -18.79
N LEU A 219 -18.28 2.11 -18.85
CA LEU A 219 -19.24 1.30 -18.10
C LEU A 219 -19.03 1.43 -16.60
N ASP A 220 -17.78 1.44 -16.14
CA ASP A 220 -17.46 1.63 -14.72
C ASP A 220 -17.83 3.04 -14.27
N HIS A 221 -17.54 4.05 -15.09
CA HIS A 221 -17.92 5.44 -14.79
C HIS A 221 -19.43 5.68 -14.74
N ASN A 222 -20.24 4.76 -15.28
CA ASN A 222 -21.69 4.84 -15.18
C ASN A 222 -22.26 4.26 -13.88
N GLU A 223 -21.48 3.53 -13.09
CA GLU A 223 -21.88 3.00 -11.80
C GLU A 223 -21.95 4.11 -10.74
N GLU A 224 -23.08 4.25 -10.05
CA GLU A 224 -23.29 5.31 -9.05
C GLU A 224 -22.21 5.34 -7.96
N PRO A 225 -21.76 4.21 -7.38
CA PRO A 225 -20.65 4.22 -6.41
C PRO A 225 -19.33 4.72 -7.00
N VAL A 226 -19.10 4.53 -8.30
CA VAL A 226 -17.88 5.03 -8.97
C VAL A 226 -17.99 6.53 -9.18
N LYS A 227 -19.14 7.02 -9.66
CA LYS A 227 -19.38 8.47 -9.85
C LYS A 227 -19.24 9.24 -8.54
N ALA A 228 -19.90 8.78 -7.48
CA ALA A 228 -19.86 9.43 -6.18
C ALA A 228 -18.42 9.60 -5.68
N ARG A 229 -17.58 8.58 -5.90
CA ARG A 229 -16.18 8.59 -5.48
C ARG A 229 -15.29 9.46 -6.35
N VAL A 230 -15.39 9.33 -7.67
CA VAL A 230 -14.56 10.09 -8.62
C VAL A 230 -14.83 11.59 -8.53
N HIS A 231 -16.09 11.97 -8.27
CA HIS A 231 -16.51 13.37 -8.16
C HIS A 231 -16.61 13.88 -6.70
N ALA A 232 -16.17 13.09 -5.72
CA ALA A 232 -16.19 13.49 -4.32
C ALA A 232 -15.30 14.73 -4.10
N GLN A 233 -15.93 15.86 -3.79
CA GLN A 233 -15.26 17.11 -3.46
C GLN A 233 -14.69 17.08 -2.04
N LYS A 234 -13.55 17.73 -1.87
CA LYS A 234 -12.78 17.84 -0.63
C LYS A 234 -12.12 19.20 -0.61
N GLU A 235 -12.83 20.19 -0.06
CA GLU A 235 -12.33 21.56 0.06
C GLU A 235 -10.98 21.56 0.81
N LEU A 236 -9.94 22.08 0.17
CA LEU A 236 -8.60 22.17 0.75
C LEU A 236 -8.39 23.54 1.37
N SER A 237 -7.93 23.56 2.63
CA SER A 237 -7.50 24.79 3.29
C SER A 237 -6.25 24.57 4.13
N ARG A 238 -5.45 25.62 4.31
CA ARG A 238 -4.33 25.61 5.27
C ARG A 238 -4.86 25.82 6.69
N CYS A 239 -4.33 25.07 7.66
CA CYS A 239 -4.62 25.29 9.07
C CYS A 239 -4.04 26.64 9.52
N GLU A 240 -4.78 27.38 10.36
CA GLU A 240 -4.28 28.61 10.97
C GLU A 240 -3.10 28.36 11.92
N VAL A 241 -3.00 27.14 12.44
CA VAL A 241 -1.91 26.70 13.31
C VAL A 241 -0.84 25.98 12.48
N ALA A 242 0.37 26.51 12.50
CA ALA A 242 1.57 25.84 12.01
C ALA A 242 2.39 25.27 13.18
N LEU A 243 3.16 24.23 12.92
CA LEU A 243 4.05 23.62 13.91
C LEU A 243 5.51 23.90 13.57
N ASP A 244 6.17 24.67 14.44
CA ASP A 244 7.62 24.83 14.43
C ASP A 244 8.28 24.03 15.57
N ARG A 245 9.61 24.05 15.60
CA ARG A 245 10.40 23.35 16.63
C ARG A 245 10.06 23.79 18.07
N GLU A 246 9.77 25.07 18.28
CA GLU A 246 9.47 25.63 19.59
C GLU A 246 8.03 25.29 20.03
N ALA A 247 7.08 25.32 19.09
CA ALA A 247 5.69 24.96 19.26
C ALA A 247 5.54 23.49 19.67
N VAL A 248 6.33 22.59 19.07
CA VAL A 248 6.39 21.18 19.45
C VAL A 248 7.04 21.00 20.83
N LYS A 249 8.12 21.73 21.15
CA LYS A 249 8.80 21.63 22.45
C LYS A 249 7.98 22.18 23.62
N LYS A 250 7.37 23.36 23.46
CA LYS A 250 6.61 24.05 24.52
C LYS A 250 5.20 23.51 24.68
N GLY A 251 4.72 22.73 23.71
CA GLY A 251 3.38 22.14 23.71
C GLY A 251 2.24 23.13 23.46
N SER A 252 2.49 24.45 23.43
CA SER A 252 1.47 25.47 23.16
C SER A 252 0.92 25.39 21.74
N GLY A 253 1.73 24.94 20.76
CA GLY A 253 1.26 24.69 19.40
C GLY A 253 0.25 23.55 19.33
N LEU A 254 0.45 22.50 20.14
CA LEU A 254 -0.48 21.37 20.21
C LEU A 254 -1.79 21.73 20.91
N ASP A 255 -1.78 22.68 21.86
CA ASP A 255 -3.01 23.21 22.45
C ASP A 255 -3.85 23.95 21.41
N ALA A 256 -3.23 24.90 20.70
CA ALA A 256 -3.92 25.65 19.65
C ALA A 256 -4.43 24.73 18.53
N LEU A 257 -3.64 23.71 18.16
CA LEU A 257 -4.05 22.72 17.17
C LEU A 257 -5.23 21.87 17.66
N ALA A 258 -5.24 21.43 18.92
CA ALA A 258 -6.36 20.70 19.50
C ALA A 258 -7.65 21.54 19.49
N ASP A 259 -7.55 22.82 19.86
CA ASP A 259 -8.68 23.75 19.84
C ASP A 259 -9.20 23.97 18.40
N ALA A 260 -8.30 24.09 17.41
CA ALA A 260 -8.67 24.20 16.00
C ALA A 260 -9.36 22.94 15.46
N ILE A 261 -8.88 21.74 15.84
CA ILE A 261 -9.49 20.46 15.47
C ILE A 261 -10.91 20.36 16.03
N ILE A 262 -11.08 20.67 17.32
CA ILE A 262 -12.39 20.64 17.99
C ILE A 262 -13.34 21.66 17.34
N GLY A 263 -12.86 22.87 17.03
CA GLY A 263 -13.66 23.91 16.38
C GLY A 263 -14.11 23.56 14.96
N CYS A 264 -13.34 22.73 14.24
CA CYS A 264 -13.69 22.25 12.90
C CYS A 264 -14.43 20.90 12.89
N HIS A 265 -14.56 20.26 14.06
CA HIS A 265 -15.29 19.01 14.18
C HIS A 265 -16.76 19.21 13.83
N ARG A 266 -17.35 18.23 13.14
CA ARG A 266 -18.78 18.23 12.79
C ARG A 266 -19.47 17.13 13.58
N ASP A 267 -20.58 17.48 14.23
CA ASP A 267 -21.37 16.53 14.98
C ASP A 267 -21.80 15.34 14.11
N ASP A 268 -21.91 14.18 14.76
CA ASP A 268 -22.27 12.90 14.14
C ASP A 268 -21.37 12.49 12.96
N SER A 269 -20.11 12.93 12.99
CA SER A 269 -19.15 12.62 11.94
C SER A 269 -17.78 12.21 12.49
N LEU A 270 -16.96 11.68 11.58
CA LEU A 270 -15.55 11.40 11.85
C LEU A 270 -14.68 12.59 11.45
N THR A 271 -13.87 13.07 12.40
CA THR A 271 -12.67 13.85 12.11
C THR A 271 -11.43 12.98 12.23
N LEU A 272 -10.70 12.82 11.13
CA LEU A 272 -9.43 12.10 11.09
C LEU A 272 -8.27 13.09 11.15
N VAL A 273 -7.33 12.89 12.06
CA VAL A 273 -6.16 13.75 12.25
C VAL A 273 -4.90 12.92 12.03
N VAL A 274 -4.14 13.18 10.97
CA VAL A 274 -2.94 12.42 10.61
C VAL A 274 -1.69 13.23 10.91
N VAL A 275 -0.85 12.74 11.81
CA VAL A 275 0.44 13.33 12.16
C VAL A 275 1.59 12.36 11.88
N ASN A 276 2.75 12.89 11.53
CA ASN A 276 3.88 12.14 10.97
C ASN A 276 4.65 11.32 12.01
N ARG A 277 4.55 11.65 13.31
CA ARG A 277 5.30 10.98 14.39
C ARG A 277 4.39 10.46 15.49
N VAL A 278 4.71 9.25 15.97
CA VAL A 278 3.98 8.59 17.06
C VAL A 278 3.96 9.43 18.35
N VAL A 279 5.08 10.05 18.71
CA VAL A 279 5.18 10.88 19.93
C VAL A 279 4.23 12.09 19.82
N ARG A 280 4.12 12.67 18.63
CA ARG A 280 3.22 13.81 18.37
C ARG A 280 1.76 13.37 18.39
N ALA A 281 1.44 12.21 17.82
CA ALA A 281 0.10 11.63 17.88
C ALA A 281 -0.35 11.41 19.32
N GLN A 282 0.53 10.86 20.16
CA GLN A 282 0.28 10.65 21.59
C GLN A 282 0.07 11.97 22.33
N ALA A 283 0.92 12.96 22.10
CA ALA A 283 0.80 14.27 22.74
C ALA A 283 -0.50 14.99 22.34
N LEU A 284 -0.84 15.00 21.05
CA LEU A 284 -2.07 15.62 20.56
C LEU A 284 -3.32 14.89 21.06
N PHE A 285 -3.27 13.55 21.09
CA PHE A 285 -4.35 12.74 21.65
C PHE A 285 -4.64 13.08 23.11
N SER A 286 -3.62 13.19 23.97
CA SER A 286 -3.82 13.59 25.37
C SER A 286 -4.50 14.95 25.50
N ARG A 287 -4.11 15.94 24.68
CA ARG A 287 -4.73 17.27 24.68
C ARG A 287 -6.18 17.23 24.20
N LEU A 288 -6.47 16.45 23.16
CA LEU A 288 -7.84 16.27 22.70
C LEU A 288 -8.70 15.55 23.74
N GLN A 289 -8.18 14.54 24.45
CA GLN A 289 -8.92 13.89 25.53
C GLN A 289 -9.29 14.85 26.66
N GLU A 290 -8.41 15.79 27.00
CA GLU A 290 -8.65 16.80 28.04
C GLU A 290 -9.66 17.88 27.61
N ARG A 291 -9.72 18.19 26.31
CA ARG A 291 -10.42 19.38 25.78
C ARG A 291 -11.69 19.08 25.00
N ALA A 292 -11.82 17.91 24.39
CA ALA A 292 -12.92 17.56 23.48
C ALA A 292 -14.26 17.28 24.20
N GLY A 293 -14.28 17.38 25.53
CA GLY A 293 -15.50 17.24 26.33
C GLY A 293 -16.10 15.84 26.21
N THR A 294 -17.28 15.74 25.59
CA THR A 294 -18.01 14.49 25.39
C THR A 294 -17.69 13.81 24.05
N ILE A 295 -16.91 14.44 23.17
CA ILE A 295 -16.55 13.86 21.87
C ILE A 295 -15.59 12.69 22.10
N PRO A 296 -15.91 11.47 21.65
CA PRO A 296 -15.01 10.34 21.70
C PRO A 296 -13.71 10.63 20.93
N VAL A 297 -12.57 10.41 21.59
CA VAL A 297 -11.25 10.56 20.98
C VAL A 297 -10.53 9.20 20.99
N ALA A 298 -9.95 8.80 19.85
CA ALA A 298 -9.14 7.59 19.74
C ALA A 298 -7.75 7.87 19.15
N LEU A 299 -6.80 6.99 19.44
CA LEU A 299 -5.42 7.06 18.95
C LEU A 299 -5.09 5.81 18.14
N LEU A 300 -4.42 6.00 16.99
CA LEU A 300 -4.00 4.93 16.11
C LEU A 300 -2.56 5.07 15.62
N HIS A 301 -1.71 4.09 15.94
CA HIS A 301 -0.33 4.05 15.46
C HIS A 301 0.24 2.63 15.49
N SER A 302 1.38 2.40 14.85
CA SER A 302 1.97 1.06 14.72
C SER A 302 2.45 0.43 16.05
N ARG A 303 2.71 1.24 17.08
CA ARG A 303 3.25 0.81 18.39
C ARG A 303 2.21 0.25 19.38
N PHE A 304 1.22 -0.48 18.86
CA PHE A 304 0.26 -1.25 19.67
C PHE A 304 0.54 -2.75 19.55
N ARG A 305 0.22 -3.53 20.60
CA ARG A 305 0.18 -5.00 20.49
C ARG A 305 -0.99 -5.39 19.59
N SER A 306 -0.95 -6.57 18.97
CA SER A 306 -1.99 -6.97 18.02
C SER A 306 -3.41 -6.98 18.61
N ALA A 307 -3.56 -7.32 19.90
CA ALA A 307 -4.85 -7.25 20.58
C ALA A 307 -5.36 -5.82 20.72
N ASP A 308 -4.55 -4.93 21.30
CA ASP A 308 -4.87 -3.50 21.47
C ASP A 308 -5.15 -2.84 20.11
N ARG A 309 -4.35 -3.16 19.09
CA ARG A 309 -4.54 -2.67 17.72
C ARG A 309 -5.94 -3.00 17.20
N ARG A 310 -6.41 -4.24 17.34
CA ARG A 310 -7.75 -4.63 16.88
C ARG A 310 -8.85 -3.83 17.56
N GLU A 311 -8.71 -3.54 18.86
CA GLU A 311 -9.68 -2.73 19.61
C GLU A 311 -9.71 -1.28 19.10
N HIS A 312 -8.55 -0.65 18.94
CA HIS A 312 -8.45 0.71 18.39
C HIS A 312 -8.94 0.78 16.93
N PHE A 313 -8.68 -0.26 16.12
CA PHE A 313 -9.20 -0.36 14.76
C PHE A 313 -10.72 -0.52 14.72
N ALA A 314 -11.32 -1.23 15.68
CA ALA A 314 -12.78 -1.34 15.76
C ALA A 314 -13.44 0.04 15.95
N MET A 315 -12.78 0.98 16.62
CA MET A 315 -13.27 2.36 16.77
C MET A 315 -13.29 3.15 15.45
N LEU A 316 -12.41 2.83 14.48
CA LEU A 316 -12.47 3.43 13.15
C LEU A 316 -13.76 3.08 12.42
N GLN A 317 -14.23 1.85 12.61
CA GLN A 317 -15.38 1.25 11.90
C GLN A 317 -16.73 1.61 12.53
N GLN A 318 -16.75 2.22 13.73
CA GLN A 318 -17.99 2.72 14.32
C GLN A 318 -18.49 3.95 13.54
N ASN A 319 -19.79 4.19 13.51
CA ASN A 319 -20.36 5.40 12.90
C ASN A 319 -20.50 6.52 13.94
N GLY A 320 -20.68 7.75 13.46
CA GLY A 320 -21.04 8.90 14.28
C GLY A 320 -19.86 9.67 14.88
N ASN A 321 -20.18 10.44 15.91
CA ASN A 321 -19.37 11.52 16.47
C ASN A 321 -18.03 11.05 17.06
N ARG A 322 -16.89 11.36 16.42
CA ARG A 322 -15.56 11.02 16.96
C ARG A 322 -14.40 11.76 16.31
N ILE A 323 -13.31 11.91 17.06
CA ILE A 323 -12.01 12.41 16.59
C ILE A 323 -10.98 11.28 16.69
N ILE A 324 -10.30 10.96 15.60
CA ILE A 324 -9.26 9.93 15.60
C ILE A 324 -7.92 10.55 15.22
N VAL A 325 -6.97 10.48 16.15
CA VAL A 325 -5.58 10.87 15.89
C VAL A 325 -4.82 9.63 15.42
N ALA A 326 -4.18 9.73 14.26
CA ALA A 326 -3.45 8.64 13.65
C ALA A 326 -2.09 9.06 13.12
N THR A 327 -1.22 8.08 12.91
CA THR A 327 -0.01 8.26 12.07
C THR A 327 -0.25 7.72 10.66
N GLN A 328 0.81 7.50 9.87
CA GLN A 328 0.76 6.94 8.52
C GLN A 328 0.07 5.56 8.42
N VAL A 329 -0.28 4.93 9.54
CA VAL A 329 -1.04 3.67 9.57
C VAL A 329 -2.40 3.74 8.88
N VAL A 330 -2.97 4.94 8.66
CA VAL A 330 -4.24 5.12 7.93
C VAL A 330 -4.06 5.30 6.42
N GLU A 331 -2.82 5.48 5.95
CA GLU A 331 -2.55 5.73 4.53
C GLU A 331 -2.88 4.50 3.69
N ALA A 332 -2.67 3.29 4.21
CA ALA A 332 -2.94 2.06 3.50
C ALA A 332 -3.67 1.04 4.38
N GLY A 333 -4.64 0.34 3.78
CA GLY A 333 -5.30 -0.80 4.43
C GLY A 333 -6.36 -0.43 5.46
N ILE A 334 -6.98 0.76 5.33
CA ILE A 334 -8.09 1.16 6.18
C ILE A 334 -9.24 1.65 5.30
N ASP A 335 -10.41 1.02 5.44
CA ASP A 335 -11.66 1.50 4.85
C ASP A 335 -12.33 2.49 5.80
N VAL A 336 -12.01 3.78 5.61
CA VAL A 336 -12.55 4.88 6.42
C VAL A 336 -12.89 6.07 5.51
N SER A 337 -14.01 6.73 5.82
CA SER A 337 -14.54 7.92 5.15
C SER A 337 -14.76 9.01 6.21
N ALA A 338 -13.77 9.88 6.40
CA ALA A 338 -13.87 11.01 7.31
C ALA A 338 -14.56 12.21 6.63
N ARG A 339 -15.38 12.95 7.37
CA ARG A 339 -15.97 14.20 6.87
C ARG A 339 -14.96 15.35 6.93
N THR A 340 -14.15 15.38 7.98
CA THR A 340 -13.06 16.34 8.16
C THR A 340 -11.74 15.61 8.29
N LEU A 341 -10.75 15.99 7.49
CA LEU A 341 -9.38 15.50 7.59
C LEU A 341 -8.47 16.65 8.02
N PHE A 342 -7.71 16.44 9.10
CA PHE A 342 -6.50 17.19 9.38
C PHE A 342 -5.30 16.33 8.99
N THR A 343 -4.34 16.89 8.27
CA THR A 343 -3.09 16.18 7.94
C THR A 343 -1.90 17.10 8.11
N GLU A 344 -0.86 16.63 8.77
CA GLU A 344 0.43 17.30 8.66
C GLU A 344 0.94 17.27 7.22
N LEU A 345 1.72 18.29 6.88
CA LEU A 345 2.48 18.32 5.64
C LEU A 345 3.31 17.03 5.53
N ALA A 346 3.28 16.41 4.36
CA ALA A 346 3.96 15.16 4.04
C ALA A 346 4.26 15.14 2.54
N PRO A 347 5.13 14.24 2.04
CA PRO A 347 5.34 14.07 0.62
C PRO A 347 4.02 13.87 -0.12
N TRP A 348 3.94 14.37 -1.36
CA TRP A 348 2.71 14.37 -2.16
C TRP A 348 2.02 12.99 -2.24
N PRO A 349 2.72 11.86 -2.48
CA PRO A 349 2.08 10.55 -2.50
C PRO A 349 1.36 10.20 -1.19
N SER A 350 1.98 10.52 -0.05
CA SER A 350 1.38 10.29 1.27
C SER A 350 0.14 11.16 1.48
N LEU A 351 0.18 12.43 1.07
CA LEU A 351 -0.98 13.32 1.11
C LEU A 351 -2.14 12.79 0.27
N VAL A 352 -1.88 12.32 -0.96
CA VAL A 352 -2.90 11.71 -1.84
C VAL A 352 -3.57 10.51 -1.16
N GLN A 353 -2.81 9.67 -0.47
CA GLN A 353 -3.38 8.55 0.30
C GLN A 353 -4.26 9.03 1.46
N ARG A 354 -3.83 10.06 2.19
CA ARG A 354 -4.61 10.67 3.30
C ARG A 354 -5.89 11.31 2.76
N PHE A 355 -5.84 12.02 1.64
CA PHE A 355 -7.03 12.58 0.98
C PHE A 355 -8.00 11.48 0.53
N GLY A 356 -7.51 10.29 0.19
CA GLY A 356 -8.31 9.09 -0.05
C GLY A 356 -9.04 8.52 1.18
N ARG A 357 -8.86 9.12 2.37
CA ARG A 357 -9.58 8.81 3.61
C ARG A 357 -10.58 9.90 4.00
N CYS A 358 -10.57 11.04 3.31
CA CYS A 358 -11.57 12.10 3.43
C CYS A 358 -12.63 11.93 2.35
N ASN A 359 -13.91 12.00 2.71
CA ASN A 359 -15.06 11.87 1.82
C ASN A 359 -14.91 10.71 0.82
N ARG A 360 -14.44 9.56 1.30
CA ARG A 360 -14.00 8.46 0.44
C ARG A 360 -15.14 7.91 -0.42
N ASN A 361 -16.35 7.95 0.09
CA ASN A 361 -17.55 7.44 -0.58
C ASN A 361 -18.37 8.55 -1.26
N GLY A 362 -17.96 9.82 -1.19
CA GLY A 362 -18.76 10.94 -1.71
C GLY A 362 -20.05 11.17 -0.92
N GLU A 363 -20.01 10.96 0.40
CA GLU A 363 -21.17 11.03 1.30
C GLU A 363 -21.47 12.45 1.79
N PHE A 364 -20.50 13.37 1.68
CA PHE A 364 -20.56 14.70 2.28
C PHE A 364 -20.28 15.79 1.25
N ASP A 365 -21.20 16.74 1.09
CA ASP A 365 -21.02 17.89 0.20
C ASP A 365 -20.10 18.98 0.80
N ASP A 366 -19.91 18.97 2.13
CA ASP A 366 -19.12 19.95 2.87
C ASP A 366 -17.83 19.34 3.46
N ALA A 367 -17.31 18.27 2.86
CA ALA A 367 -16.09 17.63 3.32
C ALA A 367 -14.86 18.53 3.15
N ARG A 368 -13.95 18.47 4.13
CA ARG A 368 -12.77 19.34 4.19
C ARG A 368 -11.49 18.57 4.45
N ALA A 369 -10.42 18.97 3.78
CA ALA A 369 -9.05 18.59 4.07
C ALA A 369 -8.27 19.83 4.52
N ILE A 370 -7.77 19.79 5.75
CA ILE A 370 -7.06 20.89 6.39
C ILE A 370 -5.62 20.43 6.61
N TRP A 371 -4.66 21.09 5.95
CA TRP A 371 -3.25 20.73 6.09
C TRP A 371 -2.54 21.61 7.12
N ILE A 372 -1.74 20.97 7.98
CA ILE A 372 -0.97 21.60 9.05
C ILE A 372 0.45 21.81 8.52
N ASP A 373 0.87 23.07 8.37
CA ASP A 373 2.21 23.38 7.91
C ASP A 373 3.26 23.05 8.99
N LEU A 374 4.43 22.61 8.53
CA LEU A 374 5.59 22.30 9.36
C LEU A 374 6.69 23.30 9.04
N GLU A 375 6.96 24.23 9.95
CA GLU A 375 7.91 25.32 9.74
C GLU A 375 9.30 24.91 10.27
N ALA A 376 10.30 24.95 9.39
CA ALA A 376 11.70 24.68 9.70
C ALA A 376 12.61 25.53 8.82
N ASN A 377 13.81 25.82 9.32
CA ASN A 377 14.82 26.58 8.56
C ASN A 377 15.81 25.68 7.82
N ASP A 378 16.10 24.50 8.38
CA ASP A 378 16.96 23.48 7.79
C ASP A 378 16.57 22.08 8.31
N ASP A 379 17.15 21.02 7.74
CA ASP A 379 16.93 19.63 8.19
C ASP A 379 17.41 19.37 9.64
N LYS A 380 18.20 20.27 10.24
CA LYS A 380 18.66 20.14 11.64
C LYS A 380 17.57 20.53 12.64
N ASP A 381 16.48 21.14 12.18
CA ASP A 381 15.22 21.22 12.94
C ASP A 381 14.44 19.88 12.94
N GLY A 382 15.09 18.80 12.50
CA GLY A 382 14.56 17.47 12.16
C GLY A 382 13.55 16.83 13.10
N ASP A 383 13.44 17.20 14.37
CA ASP A 383 12.34 16.69 15.21
C ASP A 383 10.94 17.09 14.70
N VAL A 384 10.83 18.25 14.03
CA VAL A 384 9.58 18.73 13.44
C VAL A 384 9.29 18.07 12.08
N LEU A 385 10.31 17.91 11.24
CA LEU A 385 10.20 17.44 9.84
C LEU A 385 10.11 15.92 9.71
N LEU A 386 10.77 15.18 10.62
CA LEU A 386 10.83 13.72 10.55
C LEU A 386 9.43 13.08 10.41
N PRO A 387 9.29 12.04 9.57
CA PRO A 387 10.36 11.26 8.95
C PRO A 387 10.83 11.77 7.58
N TYR A 388 10.38 12.95 7.14
CA TYR A 388 10.60 13.45 5.79
C TYR A 388 11.69 14.53 5.75
N THR A 389 12.26 14.76 4.57
CA THR A 389 13.23 15.85 4.35
C THR A 389 12.51 17.18 4.12
N LEU A 390 13.21 18.30 4.34
CA LEU A 390 12.67 19.62 4.04
C LEU A 390 12.29 19.76 2.56
N GLU A 391 13.10 19.25 1.64
CA GLU A 391 12.87 19.30 0.20
C GLU A 391 11.55 18.61 -0.21
N GLU A 392 11.32 17.40 0.30
CA GLU A 392 10.07 16.65 0.03
C GLU A 392 8.83 17.44 0.51
N LEU A 393 8.94 18.07 1.68
CA LEU A 393 7.87 18.85 2.28
C LEU A 393 7.65 20.18 1.54
N GLU A 394 8.71 20.85 1.08
CA GLU A 394 8.62 22.08 0.29
C GLU A 394 7.99 21.84 -1.08
N HIS A 395 8.34 20.74 -1.75
CA HIS A 395 7.68 20.33 -2.98
C HIS A 395 6.18 20.10 -2.76
N ALA A 396 5.81 19.34 -1.73
CA ALA A 396 4.40 19.12 -1.38
C ALA A 396 3.67 20.43 -1.03
N ARG A 397 4.32 21.33 -0.28
CA ARG A 397 3.77 22.65 0.08
C ARG A 397 3.51 23.50 -1.16
N SER A 398 4.42 23.48 -2.13
CA SER A 398 4.26 24.23 -3.39
C SER A 398 3.00 23.77 -4.14
N VAL A 399 2.78 22.45 -4.22
CA VAL A 399 1.59 21.85 -4.85
C VAL A 399 0.32 22.23 -4.10
N LEU A 400 0.29 22.06 -2.78
CA LEU A 400 -0.90 22.37 -1.96
C LEU A 400 -1.33 23.84 -2.08
N ASN A 401 -0.40 24.77 -2.18
CA ASN A 401 -0.70 26.19 -2.34
C ASN A 401 -1.37 26.53 -3.70
N THR A 402 -1.30 25.65 -4.69
CA THR A 402 -1.98 25.82 -5.98
C THR A 402 -3.39 25.26 -6.01
N LEU A 403 -3.79 24.50 -4.99
CA LEU A 403 -5.03 23.75 -4.96
C LEU A 403 -6.05 24.37 -4.00
N THR A 404 -7.32 24.22 -4.35
CA THR A 404 -8.47 24.55 -3.49
C THR A 404 -9.35 23.33 -3.22
N ASP A 405 -9.10 22.23 -3.91
CA ASP A 405 -9.80 20.95 -3.78
C ASP A 405 -8.80 19.80 -3.95
N VAL A 406 -8.98 18.74 -3.15
CA VAL A 406 -8.18 17.51 -3.21
C VAL A 406 -9.04 16.27 -3.43
N GLY A 407 -10.19 16.47 -4.11
CA GLY A 407 -11.00 15.40 -4.65
C GLY A 407 -10.22 14.58 -5.70
N PRO A 408 -10.62 13.32 -5.98
CA PRO A 408 -9.87 12.45 -6.88
C PRO A 408 -9.66 13.01 -8.29
N ALA A 409 -10.64 13.76 -8.82
CA ALA A 409 -10.52 14.46 -10.09
C ALA A 409 -9.41 15.54 -10.05
N SER A 410 -9.44 16.42 -9.04
CA SER A 410 -8.47 17.51 -8.89
C SER A 410 -7.05 17.01 -8.67
N VAL A 411 -6.87 15.96 -7.87
CA VAL A 411 -5.56 15.36 -7.59
C VAL A 411 -4.95 14.69 -8.83
N ARG A 412 -5.78 14.12 -9.71
CA ARG A 412 -5.32 13.41 -10.92
C ARG A 412 -4.66 14.36 -11.92
N ASP A 413 -5.10 15.61 -11.96
CA ASP A 413 -4.59 16.62 -12.90
C ASP A 413 -3.35 17.35 -12.37
N VAL A 414 -2.89 17.03 -11.16
CA VAL A 414 -1.69 17.62 -10.58
C VAL A 414 -0.45 17.08 -11.30
N ALA A 415 0.28 17.97 -11.97
CA ALA A 415 1.62 17.69 -12.45
C ALA A 415 2.58 17.61 -11.26
N TRP A 416 2.80 16.40 -10.76
CA TRP A 416 3.82 16.10 -9.77
C TRP A 416 4.78 15.06 -10.33
N GLU A 417 6.06 15.44 -10.42
CA GLU A 417 7.13 14.51 -10.76
C GLU A 417 7.74 13.99 -9.46
N PRO A 418 7.81 12.66 -9.26
CA PRO A 418 8.55 12.11 -8.15
C PRO A 418 10.02 12.54 -8.22
N PRO A 419 10.67 12.81 -7.08
CA PRO A 419 12.11 13.05 -7.08
C PRO A 419 12.82 11.86 -7.75
N VAL A 420 13.77 12.16 -8.63
CA VAL A 420 14.56 11.14 -9.34
C VAL A 420 15.42 10.42 -8.31
N ALA A 421 15.00 9.22 -7.94
CA ALA A 421 15.79 8.34 -7.10
C ALA A 421 16.69 7.47 -8.00
N ASP A 422 18.01 7.62 -7.86
CA ASP A 422 18.99 6.73 -8.50
C ASP A 422 18.96 5.35 -7.80
N TRP A 423 17.99 4.55 -8.19
CA TRP A 423 17.82 3.21 -7.65
C TRP A 423 18.81 2.22 -8.26
N PRO A 424 19.46 1.36 -7.45
CA PRO A 424 20.32 0.31 -7.97
C PRO A 424 19.48 -0.70 -8.77
N VAL A 425 19.83 -0.90 -10.03
CA VAL A 425 19.15 -1.87 -10.89
C VAL A 425 19.87 -3.21 -10.83
N LEU A 426 19.20 -4.23 -10.29
CA LEU A 426 19.70 -5.61 -10.23
C LEU A 426 20.11 -6.13 -11.61
N ARG A 427 21.38 -6.42 -11.89
CA ARG A 427 21.77 -7.02 -13.17
C ARG A 427 21.58 -8.53 -13.14
N ARG A 428 21.44 -9.15 -14.32
CA ARG A 428 21.47 -10.61 -14.47
C ARG A 428 22.67 -11.24 -13.75
N ARG A 429 23.84 -10.63 -13.88
CA ARG A 429 25.07 -11.10 -13.22
C ARG A 429 24.92 -11.08 -11.70
N ASP A 430 24.43 -9.97 -11.14
CA ASP A 430 24.22 -9.82 -9.70
C ASP A 430 23.27 -10.93 -9.19
N LEU A 431 22.16 -11.19 -9.89
CA LEU A 431 21.24 -12.26 -9.52
C LEU A 431 21.90 -13.65 -9.53
N LEU A 432 22.73 -13.94 -10.52
CA LEU A 432 23.44 -15.23 -10.61
C LEU A 432 24.50 -15.38 -9.51
N GLU A 433 25.17 -14.30 -9.11
CA GLU A 433 26.12 -14.32 -7.99
C GLU A 433 25.41 -14.66 -6.66
N LEU A 434 24.12 -14.33 -6.51
CA LEU A 434 23.34 -14.72 -5.33
C LEU A 434 23.09 -16.24 -5.23
N PHE A 435 23.36 -17.04 -6.26
CA PHE A 435 23.32 -18.50 -6.15
C PHE A 435 24.54 -19.08 -5.45
N ASP A 436 25.64 -18.33 -5.37
CA ASP A 436 26.71 -18.66 -4.45
C ASP A 436 26.24 -18.30 -3.03
N THR A 437 25.98 -19.33 -2.21
CA THR A 437 25.58 -19.17 -0.81
C THR A 437 26.76 -19.26 0.14
N THR A 438 27.99 -19.22 -0.37
CA THR A 438 29.20 -19.17 0.46
C THR A 438 29.20 -17.84 1.22
N PRO A 439 29.38 -17.86 2.55
CA PRO A 439 29.56 -16.63 3.30
C PRO A 439 30.79 -15.87 2.81
N ASP A 440 30.77 -14.55 2.95
CA ASP A 440 31.96 -13.74 2.75
C ASP A 440 33.06 -14.05 3.78
N LEU A 441 34.20 -13.38 3.67
CA LEU A 441 35.34 -13.56 4.58
C LEU A 441 35.02 -13.23 6.05
N SER A 442 33.95 -12.48 6.30
CA SER A 442 33.45 -12.13 7.63
C SER A 442 32.36 -13.09 8.15
N GLY A 443 31.96 -14.07 7.33
CA GLY A 443 30.89 -15.02 7.63
C GLY A 443 29.48 -14.51 7.34
N ASN A 444 29.35 -13.35 6.70
CA ASN A 444 28.06 -12.75 6.35
C ASN A 444 27.63 -13.13 4.93
N ASP A 445 26.32 -13.14 4.69
CA ASP A 445 25.77 -13.35 3.36
C ASP A 445 25.77 -12.03 2.58
N LEU A 446 25.89 -12.11 1.24
CA LEU A 446 25.82 -10.92 0.37
C LEU A 446 24.57 -10.08 0.68
N ASP A 447 24.79 -8.79 0.92
CA ASP A 447 23.71 -7.87 1.26
C ASP A 447 22.88 -7.52 0.02
N ILE A 448 21.58 -7.75 0.14
CA ILE A 448 20.56 -7.44 -0.88
C ILE A 448 19.60 -6.34 -0.43
N SER A 449 19.84 -5.71 0.73
CA SER A 449 19.00 -4.65 1.30
C SER A 449 18.75 -3.52 0.31
N ARG A 450 19.78 -3.16 -0.47
CA ARG A 450 19.75 -2.15 -1.54
C ARG A 450 18.74 -2.43 -2.66
N TYR A 451 18.30 -3.68 -2.83
CA TYR A 451 17.30 -4.08 -3.85
C TYR A 451 15.89 -4.26 -3.26
N ILE A 452 15.72 -4.00 -1.96
CA ILE A 452 14.46 -4.20 -1.24
C ILE A 452 13.97 -2.88 -0.64
N ARG A 453 14.87 -2.11 -0.03
CA ARG A 453 14.56 -0.87 0.67
C ARG A 453 15.37 0.28 0.11
N ASP A 454 14.75 1.45 0.10
CA ASP A 454 15.49 2.69 -0.06
C ASP A 454 16.45 2.82 1.15
N SER A 455 17.73 3.00 0.86
CA SER A 455 18.78 3.16 1.87
C SER A 455 19.35 4.56 1.79
N ASP A 456 19.43 5.27 2.93
CA ASP A 456 20.07 6.58 3.02
C ASP A 456 21.58 6.54 2.67
N ASN A 457 22.20 5.36 2.74
CA ASN A 457 23.58 5.12 2.33
C ASN A 457 23.62 4.55 0.91
N THR A 458 23.72 5.44 -0.07
CA THR A 458 24.15 5.10 -1.45
C THR A 458 25.67 4.94 -1.57
N ASP A 459 26.41 5.09 -0.47
CA ASP A 459 27.86 4.94 -0.45
C ASP A 459 28.27 3.50 -0.79
N VAL A 460 29.19 3.39 -1.75
CA VAL A 460 29.82 2.13 -2.13
C VAL A 460 30.65 1.62 -0.95
N ALA A 461 30.11 0.67 -0.19
CA ALA A 461 30.89 -0.09 0.76
C ALA A 461 31.77 -1.09 0.00
N PHE A 462 33.06 -0.78 -0.11
CA PHE A 462 34.07 -1.77 -0.45
C PHE A 462 34.30 -2.64 0.80
N TYR A 463 33.88 -3.90 0.75
CA TYR A 463 34.30 -4.93 1.69
C TYR A 463 35.53 -5.67 1.14
#